data_AF-A0A150GIT9-F1
#
_entry.id   AF-A0A150GIT9-F1
#
_cell.length_a   1.000
_cell.length_b   1.000
_cell.length_c   1.000
_cell.angle_alpha   90.00
_cell.angle_beta   90.00
_cell.angle_gamma   90.00
#
_symmetry.space_group_name_H-M   'P 1'
#
loop_
_entity.id
_entity.type
_entity.pdbx_description
1 polymer ?
#
loop_
_entity_poly.entity_id
_entity_poly.type
_entity_poly.pdbx_seq_one_letter_code
_entity_poly.pdbx_strand_id
1 'polypeptide(L)'
;MVAPSLAASAAHGRQRTAQQIVWPQLLPELAERIVGCLDHNHIAATFRRISKTTAAHFSGPLHATIHLSEPVPPHAFAAHWLTPGATRGLTLVRRRKLVRLVAASGVLPNLEVALQAVGYDGAVGGAFEAAAGAGQLLTCQWLWNHRRNRECDQRIARFALTPAADFKQKAALLSAAAGSPTPDWAAKVEWLEAQGCPRSSDMVMRAANLPDDVAAAGAAGRGALFQSCRVGLLAWLRERGCRWDCGAYSAAANAGCEAALEWLAQQGCPMQSVDPPPYTAQDSGGVPYIKACANGDLATARCLRRLGVPWGPAGSVFLGAAKGYGYLPNAPLPLLRWLLEEGCPVDYEAVEAGMVEWDGRPPWTEEVLALLREHLGRRQA
;
A
#
# COMPACT_ATOMS: atom_id res chain seq x y z
N MET A 1 -2.01 4.81 -11.99
CA MET A 1 -2.83 5.30 -13.11
C MET A 1 -1.92 6.27 -13.81
N VAL A 2 -1.35 5.84 -14.93
CA VAL A 2 -0.45 6.68 -15.72
C VAL A 2 -1.37 7.57 -16.55
N ALA A 3 -1.37 8.87 -16.28
CA ALA A 3 -2.08 9.82 -17.13
C ALA A 3 -1.12 10.23 -18.25
N PRO A 4 -1.50 10.13 -19.54
CA PRO A 4 -0.70 10.73 -20.60
C PRO A 4 -0.64 12.25 -20.40
N SER A 5 0.45 12.85 -20.86
CA SER A 5 0.72 14.29 -20.83
C SER A 5 -0.56 15.11 -21.02
N LEU A 6 -0.82 16.00 -20.04
CA LEU A 6 -2.00 16.87 -19.99
C LEU A 6 -1.96 17.86 -21.16
N ALA A 7 -2.56 17.50 -22.29
CA ALA A 7 -2.67 18.35 -23.45
C ALA A 7 -3.69 19.48 -23.15
N ALA A 8 -3.20 20.71 -23.04
CA ALA A 8 -4.06 21.89 -23.07
C ALA A 8 -4.06 22.47 -24.49
N SER A 9 -5.25 22.53 -25.08
CA SER A 9 -5.56 23.22 -26.33
C SER A 9 -5.10 24.67 -26.25
N ALA A 10 -4.23 25.08 -27.17
CA ALA A 10 -3.73 26.44 -27.28
C ALA A 10 -4.60 27.22 -28.27
N ALA A 11 -5.46 28.10 -27.75
CA ALA A 11 -6.01 29.19 -28.53
C ALA A 11 -6.50 30.31 -27.61
N HIS A 12 -5.64 31.30 -27.33
CA HIS A 12 -5.89 32.72 -27.63
C HIS A 12 -4.88 33.64 -26.92
N GLY A 13 -4.24 34.46 -27.76
CA GLY A 13 -3.55 35.73 -27.54
C GLY A 13 -3.19 36.18 -26.12
N ARG A 14 -1.88 36.35 -25.90
CA ARG A 14 -1.29 37.60 -25.38
C ARG A 14 0.20 37.62 -25.64
N GLN A 15 0.64 38.56 -26.48
CA GLN A 15 2.02 39.02 -26.54
C GLN A 15 2.42 39.50 -25.13
N ARG A 16 3.06 38.62 -24.35
CA ARG A 16 3.87 39.03 -23.20
C ARG A 16 5.32 39.09 -23.69
N THR A 17 5.86 40.29 -23.58
CA THR A 17 7.21 40.74 -23.91
C THR A 17 8.30 39.68 -23.70
N ALA A 18 9.14 39.51 -24.73
CA ALA A 18 10.27 38.58 -24.79
C ALA A 18 11.45 38.92 -23.85
N GLN A 19 11.23 39.66 -22.75
CA GLN A 19 12.29 40.21 -21.90
C GLN A 19 12.41 39.57 -20.50
N GLN A 20 11.77 38.43 -20.24
CA GLN A 20 11.91 37.73 -18.95
C GLN A 20 12.03 36.20 -19.08
N ILE A 21 12.65 35.70 -20.15
CA ILE A 21 12.98 34.28 -20.24
C ILE A 21 14.44 34.12 -19.80
N VAL A 22 14.64 33.96 -18.49
CA VAL A 22 15.97 33.82 -17.84
C VAL A 22 16.64 32.49 -18.19
N TRP A 23 15.85 31.47 -18.57
CA TRP A 23 16.33 30.09 -18.76
C TRP A 23 17.35 29.87 -19.90
N PRO A 24 17.14 30.37 -21.12
CA PRO A 24 18.13 30.28 -22.19
C PRO A 24 19.46 30.98 -21.88
N GLN A 25 19.49 31.82 -20.83
CA GLN A 25 20.65 32.59 -20.40
C GLN A 25 21.33 32.00 -19.15
N LEU A 26 20.76 30.97 -18.53
CA LEU A 26 21.35 30.27 -17.39
C LEU A 26 22.41 29.28 -17.87
N LEU A 27 23.56 29.27 -17.18
CA LEU A 27 24.61 28.29 -17.41
C LEU A 27 24.05 26.86 -17.22
N PRO A 28 24.42 25.89 -18.09
CA PRO A 28 23.93 24.52 -18.00
C PRO A 28 24.11 23.89 -16.61
N GLU A 29 25.20 24.18 -15.89
CA GLU A 29 25.42 23.64 -14.54
C GLU A 29 24.45 24.21 -13.50
N LEU A 30 24.02 25.47 -13.67
CA LEU A 30 22.98 26.08 -12.82
C LEU A 30 21.60 25.55 -13.18
N ALA A 31 21.39 25.21 -14.47
CA ALA A 31 20.19 24.54 -14.94
C ALA A 31 19.98 23.18 -14.27
N GLU A 32 21.01 22.36 -14.32
CA GLU A 32 21.03 21.03 -13.73
C GLU A 32 20.89 21.08 -12.20
N ARG A 33 21.50 22.07 -11.53
CA ARG A 33 21.35 22.25 -10.08
C ARG A 33 19.94 22.67 -9.67
N ILE A 34 19.31 23.61 -10.37
CA ILE A 34 17.93 24.02 -10.07
C ILE A 34 16.98 22.84 -10.31
N VAL A 35 17.15 22.13 -11.41
CA VAL A 35 16.35 20.93 -11.73
C VAL A 35 16.57 19.82 -10.72
N GLY A 36 17.81 19.62 -10.26
CA GLY A 36 18.14 18.66 -9.20
C GLY A 36 17.51 19.00 -7.84
N CYS A 37 17.01 20.23 -7.66
CA CYS A 37 16.27 20.67 -6.47
C CYS A 37 14.74 20.63 -6.65
N LEU A 38 14.23 20.39 -7.88
CA LEU A 38 12.80 20.33 -8.15
C LEU A 38 12.32 18.87 -8.09
N ASP A 39 11.11 18.68 -7.56
CA ASP A 39 10.46 17.37 -7.64
C ASP A 39 10.04 17.03 -9.08
N HIS A 40 9.90 15.72 -9.30
CA HIS A 40 9.58 15.12 -10.59
C HIS A 40 8.34 15.75 -11.26
N ASN A 41 7.29 15.97 -10.47
CA ASN A 41 6.04 16.52 -10.97
C ASN A 41 6.15 18.00 -11.33
N HIS A 42 6.95 18.79 -10.62
CA HIS A 42 7.23 20.19 -11.00
C HIS A 42 8.01 20.28 -12.30
N ILE A 43 8.95 19.35 -12.55
CA ILE A 43 9.67 19.28 -13.83
C ILE A 43 8.69 18.96 -14.96
N ALA A 44 7.87 17.92 -14.79
CA ALA A 44 6.93 17.46 -15.81
C ALA A 44 5.79 18.47 -16.09
N ALA A 45 5.19 19.04 -15.04
CA ALA A 45 3.97 19.84 -15.14
C ALA A 45 4.24 21.33 -15.39
N THR A 46 5.42 21.84 -15.04
CA THR A 46 5.75 23.26 -15.15
C THR A 46 7.01 23.47 -15.99
N PHE A 47 8.14 22.88 -15.62
CA PHE A 47 9.44 23.21 -16.21
C PHE A 47 9.57 22.80 -17.68
N ARG A 48 9.08 21.61 -18.03
CA ARG A 48 9.01 21.11 -19.41
C ARG A 48 8.17 22.02 -20.32
N ARG A 49 7.23 22.78 -19.76
CA ARG A 49 6.29 23.62 -20.53
C ARG A 49 6.81 25.05 -20.79
N ILE A 50 7.98 25.41 -20.24
CA ILE A 50 8.55 26.76 -20.37
C ILE A 50 9.05 27.03 -21.79
N SER A 51 9.66 26.06 -22.47
CA SER A 51 10.21 26.23 -23.82
C SER A 51 10.34 24.91 -24.59
N LYS A 52 10.52 24.97 -25.92
CA LYS A 52 10.83 23.78 -26.74
C LYS A 52 12.15 23.12 -26.33
N THR A 53 13.14 23.92 -25.96
CA THR A 53 14.48 23.46 -25.55
C THR A 53 14.42 22.68 -24.24
N THR A 54 13.72 23.21 -23.23
CA THR A 54 13.50 22.49 -21.96
C THR A 54 12.61 21.26 -22.17
N ALA A 55 11.64 21.31 -23.08
CA ALA A 55 10.82 20.15 -23.43
C ALA A 55 11.62 18.99 -24.07
N ALA A 56 12.61 19.32 -24.91
CA ALA A 56 13.51 18.34 -25.52
C ALA A 56 14.48 17.76 -24.49
N HIS A 57 15.04 18.61 -23.62
CA HIS A 57 15.98 18.21 -22.58
C HIS A 57 15.35 17.29 -21.52
N PHE A 58 14.08 17.54 -21.15
CA PHE A 58 13.31 16.73 -20.18
C PHE A 58 12.28 15.81 -20.85
N SER A 59 12.66 15.20 -21.98
CA SER A 59 11.78 14.31 -22.75
C SER A 59 11.78 12.85 -22.26
N GLY A 60 12.75 12.47 -21.43
CA GLY A 60 12.86 11.12 -20.89
C GLY A 60 11.65 10.71 -20.03
N PRO A 61 11.38 9.40 -19.88
CA PRO A 61 10.23 8.89 -19.12
C PRO A 61 10.20 9.36 -17.67
N LEU A 62 11.38 9.63 -17.09
CA LEU A 62 11.59 10.21 -15.76
C LEU A 62 11.22 11.70 -15.63
N HIS A 63 10.81 12.40 -16.68
CA HIS A 63 10.39 13.81 -16.60
C HIS A 63 9.15 14.10 -17.45
N ALA A 64 8.53 13.05 -17.98
CA ALA A 64 7.39 13.09 -18.88
C ALA A 64 6.09 12.56 -18.25
N THR A 65 6.20 11.87 -17.11
CA THR A 65 5.08 11.22 -16.42
C THR A 65 4.73 12.04 -15.17
N ILE A 66 3.45 12.08 -14.80
CA ILE A 66 3.02 12.71 -13.54
C ILE A 66 2.63 11.60 -12.56
N HIS A 67 3.26 11.62 -11.39
CA HIS A 67 3.00 10.70 -10.29
C HIS A 67 2.01 11.34 -9.32
N LEU A 68 0.73 11.01 -9.44
CA LEU A 68 -0.36 11.63 -8.67
C LEU A 68 -0.32 11.38 -7.15
N SER A 69 0.50 10.43 -6.69
CA SER A 69 0.79 10.20 -5.26
C SER A 69 1.81 11.18 -4.69
N GLU A 70 2.51 11.91 -5.55
CA GLU A 70 3.46 12.95 -5.18
C GLU A 70 2.84 14.33 -5.38
N PRO A 71 3.35 15.38 -4.72
CA PRO A 71 2.84 16.74 -4.89
C PRO A 71 2.81 17.15 -6.37
N VAL A 72 1.66 17.60 -6.86
CA VAL A 72 1.51 18.18 -8.20
C VAL A 72 1.22 19.67 -8.05
N PRO A 73 1.84 20.57 -8.84
CA PRO A 73 1.54 22.00 -8.78
C PRO A 73 0.04 22.29 -8.92
N PRO A 74 -0.59 23.02 -7.97
CA PRO A 74 -2.05 23.17 -7.95
C PRO A 74 -2.68 23.74 -9.22
N HIS A 75 -2.03 24.73 -9.81
CA HIS A 75 -2.51 25.36 -11.05
C HIS A 75 -2.55 24.36 -12.22
N ALA A 76 -1.57 23.48 -12.34
CA ALA A 76 -1.48 22.49 -13.41
C ALA A 76 -2.51 21.37 -13.22
N PHE A 77 -2.70 20.93 -11.98
CA PHE A 77 -3.71 19.94 -11.63
C PHE A 77 -5.13 20.46 -11.90
N ALA A 78 -5.43 21.68 -11.43
CA ALA A 78 -6.72 22.34 -11.65
C ALA A 78 -7.04 22.53 -13.12
N ALA A 79 -6.07 22.98 -13.93
CA ALA A 79 -6.25 23.18 -15.36
C ALA A 79 -6.73 21.92 -16.09
N HIS A 80 -6.27 20.74 -15.67
CA HIS A 80 -6.72 19.48 -16.28
C HIS A 80 -8.05 18.98 -15.71
N TRP A 81 -8.17 18.86 -14.39
CA TRP A 81 -9.29 18.16 -13.76
C TRP A 81 -10.58 18.99 -13.68
N LEU A 82 -10.48 20.32 -13.77
CA LEU A 82 -11.66 21.19 -13.90
C LEU A 82 -12.12 21.35 -15.36
N THR A 83 -11.41 20.77 -16.34
CA THR A 83 -11.87 20.78 -17.73
C THR A 83 -13.18 19.97 -17.86
N PRO A 84 -14.24 20.50 -18.51
CA PRO A 84 -15.48 19.77 -18.70
C PRO A 84 -15.25 18.39 -19.34
N GLY A 85 -15.75 17.35 -18.70
CA GLY A 85 -15.62 15.97 -19.19
C GLY A 85 -14.27 15.29 -18.88
N ALA A 86 -13.38 15.89 -18.09
CA ALA A 86 -12.11 15.27 -17.68
C ALA A 86 -12.29 13.89 -17.03
N THR A 87 -13.42 13.67 -16.34
CA THR A 87 -13.75 12.39 -15.70
C THR A 87 -14.69 11.50 -16.52
N ARG A 88 -15.15 11.93 -17.70
CA ARG A 88 -16.16 11.23 -18.52
C ARG A 88 -15.68 9.85 -19.00
N GLY A 89 -14.39 9.70 -19.27
CA GLY A 89 -13.77 8.43 -19.66
C GLY A 89 -13.34 7.53 -18.48
N LEU A 90 -13.57 7.95 -17.24
CA LEU A 90 -13.09 7.24 -16.07
C LEU A 90 -14.19 6.39 -15.42
N THR A 91 -13.91 5.09 -15.27
CA THR A 91 -14.73 4.20 -14.46
C THR A 91 -14.76 4.66 -13.01
N LEU A 92 -15.77 4.22 -12.23
CA LEU A 92 -15.87 4.54 -10.81
C LEU A 92 -14.61 4.10 -10.04
N VAL A 93 -14.06 2.92 -10.36
CA VAL A 93 -12.81 2.40 -9.78
C VAL A 93 -11.64 3.35 -10.05
N ARG A 94 -11.54 3.86 -11.28
CA ARG A 94 -10.50 4.82 -11.66
C ARG A 94 -10.67 6.15 -10.91
N ARG A 95 -11.89 6.67 -10.82
CA ARG A 95 -12.19 7.89 -10.04
C ARG A 95 -11.85 7.75 -8.56
N ARG A 96 -12.14 6.59 -7.93
CA ARG A 96 -11.70 6.28 -6.55
C ARG A 96 -10.18 6.32 -6.42
N LYS A 97 -9.47 5.70 -7.37
CA LYS A 97 -8.00 5.65 -7.37
C LYS A 97 -7.38 7.05 -7.51
N LEU A 98 -7.94 7.91 -8.35
CA LEU A 98 -7.51 9.31 -8.49
C LEU A 98 -7.54 10.03 -7.14
N VAL A 99 -8.69 10.04 -6.47
CA VAL A 99 -8.86 10.75 -5.19
C VAL A 99 -7.92 10.19 -4.12
N ARG A 100 -7.76 8.86 -4.04
CA ARG A 100 -6.81 8.22 -3.10
C ARG A 100 -5.37 8.67 -3.31
N LEU A 101 -4.91 8.70 -4.56
CA LEU A 101 -3.54 9.13 -4.88
C LEU A 101 -3.33 10.60 -4.53
N VAL A 102 -4.28 11.46 -4.90
CA VAL A 102 -4.19 12.90 -4.62
C VAL A 102 -4.23 13.17 -3.11
N ALA A 103 -5.07 12.47 -2.36
CA ALA A 103 -5.11 12.58 -0.90
C ALA A 103 -3.80 12.13 -0.25
N ALA A 104 -3.15 11.09 -0.78
CA ALA A 104 -1.84 10.63 -0.31
C ALA A 104 -0.72 11.67 -0.54
N SER A 105 -0.84 12.52 -1.57
CA SER A 105 0.15 13.58 -1.85
C SER A 105 0.14 14.75 -0.88
N GLY A 106 -0.93 14.92 -0.08
CA GLY A 106 -1.05 15.99 0.91
C GLY A 106 -1.41 17.38 0.36
N VAL A 107 -1.51 17.55 -0.96
CA VAL A 107 -1.79 18.85 -1.58
C VAL A 107 -3.29 19.17 -1.52
N LEU A 108 -3.73 19.86 -0.46
CA LEU A 108 -5.13 20.21 -0.20
C LEU A 108 -5.88 20.82 -1.41
N PRO A 109 -5.33 21.82 -2.13
CA PRO A 109 -6.03 22.37 -3.30
C PRO A 109 -6.31 21.34 -4.40
N ASN A 110 -5.42 20.37 -4.59
CA ASN A 110 -5.63 19.30 -5.57
C ASN A 110 -6.72 18.34 -5.11
N LEU A 111 -6.78 18.05 -3.81
CA LEU A 111 -7.81 17.18 -3.26
C LEU A 111 -9.20 17.80 -3.41
N GLU A 112 -9.35 19.11 -3.16
CA GLU A 112 -10.59 19.84 -3.40
C GLU A 112 -11.05 19.74 -4.86
N VAL A 113 -10.14 20.01 -5.80
CA VAL A 113 -10.39 19.85 -7.24
C VAL A 113 -10.75 18.41 -7.58
N ALA A 114 -10.04 17.42 -7.03
CA ALA A 114 -10.29 16.01 -7.32
C ALA A 114 -11.68 15.58 -6.84
N LEU A 115 -12.08 15.98 -5.64
CA LEU A 115 -13.41 15.71 -5.07
C LEU A 115 -14.51 16.37 -5.91
N GLN A 116 -14.31 17.62 -6.33
CA GLN A 116 -15.21 18.33 -7.23
C GLN A 116 -15.34 17.64 -8.59
N ALA A 117 -14.23 17.23 -9.19
CA ALA A 117 -14.19 16.61 -10.51
C ALA A 117 -14.85 15.22 -10.55
N VAL A 118 -14.76 14.44 -9.46
CA VAL A 118 -15.42 13.12 -9.40
C VAL A 118 -16.91 13.20 -9.09
N GLY A 119 -17.35 14.22 -8.34
CA GLY A 119 -18.75 14.58 -8.15
C GLY A 119 -19.61 13.56 -7.37
N TYR A 120 -19.02 12.74 -6.49
CA TYR A 120 -19.79 11.83 -5.63
C TYR A 120 -19.15 11.69 -4.23
N ASP A 121 -19.99 11.59 -3.20
CA ASP A 121 -19.56 11.67 -1.79
C ASP A 121 -18.78 10.45 -1.29
N GLY A 122 -19.01 9.27 -1.89
CA GLY A 122 -18.33 8.02 -1.51
C GLY A 122 -16.80 8.02 -1.72
N ALA A 123 -16.23 9.07 -2.29
CA ALA A 123 -14.79 9.23 -2.45
C ALA A 123 -14.08 9.68 -1.16
N VAL A 124 -14.77 10.41 -0.27
CA VAL A 124 -14.18 11.05 0.92
C VAL A 124 -13.56 10.02 1.87
N GLY A 125 -14.25 8.90 2.11
CA GLY A 125 -13.71 7.88 3.01
C GLY A 125 -12.43 7.23 2.51
N GLY A 126 -12.35 6.96 1.20
CA GLY A 126 -11.11 6.46 0.59
C GLY A 126 -9.99 7.49 0.57
N ALA A 127 -10.32 8.78 0.35
CA ALA A 127 -9.36 9.88 0.46
C ALA A 127 -8.73 9.92 1.86
N PHE A 128 -9.57 9.75 2.88
CA PHE A 128 -9.15 9.87 4.26
C PHE A 128 -8.24 8.71 4.68
N GLU A 129 -8.60 7.47 4.33
CA GLU A 129 -7.71 6.32 4.58
C GLU A 129 -6.34 6.48 3.89
N ALA A 130 -6.33 6.98 2.65
CA ALA A 130 -5.10 7.21 1.90
C ALA A 130 -4.23 8.34 2.50
N ALA A 131 -4.85 9.45 2.91
CA ALA A 131 -4.16 10.54 3.59
C ALA A 131 -3.57 10.08 4.93
N ALA A 132 -4.32 9.29 5.71
CA ALA A 132 -3.88 8.76 7.00
C ALA A 132 -2.66 7.84 6.83
N GLY A 133 -2.74 6.89 5.90
CA GLY A 133 -1.62 5.99 5.58
C GLY A 133 -0.39 6.70 5.03
N ALA A 134 -0.59 7.74 4.22
CA ALA A 134 0.51 8.54 3.65
C ALA A 134 1.11 9.57 4.62
N GLY A 135 0.55 9.73 5.83
CA GLY A 135 1.09 10.66 6.81
C GLY A 135 0.65 12.12 6.64
N GLN A 136 -0.44 12.36 5.92
CA GLN A 136 -0.90 13.72 5.63
C GLN A 136 -1.88 14.21 6.71
N LEU A 137 -1.37 14.58 7.90
CA LEU A 137 -2.20 15.00 9.04
C LEU A 137 -3.13 16.18 8.71
N LEU A 138 -2.62 17.21 8.02
CA LEU A 138 -3.43 18.38 7.64
C LEU A 138 -4.57 18.00 6.69
N THR A 139 -4.31 17.09 5.76
CA THR A 139 -5.33 16.53 4.86
C THR A 139 -6.37 15.71 5.62
N CYS A 140 -5.95 14.93 6.61
CA CYS A 140 -6.84 14.19 7.51
C CYS A 140 -7.76 15.13 8.30
N GLN A 141 -7.19 16.19 8.89
CA GLN A 141 -7.95 17.20 9.64
C GLN A 141 -8.97 17.92 8.74
N TRP A 142 -8.57 18.32 7.54
CA TRP A 142 -9.47 18.93 6.56
C TRP A 142 -10.59 17.97 6.16
N LEU A 143 -10.29 16.71 5.84
CA LEU A 143 -11.28 15.70 5.45
C LEU A 143 -12.27 15.39 6.59
N TRP A 144 -11.81 15.38 7.83
CA TRP A 144 -12.65 15.21 9.02
C TRP A 144 -13.66 16.35 9.16
N ASN A 145 -13.18 17.59 9.06
CA ASN A 145 -14.04 18.77 9.11
C ASN A 145 -14.99 18.85 7.91
N HIS A 146 -14.51 18.52 6.71
CA HIS A 146 -15.32 18.45 5.49
C HIS A 146 -16.48 17.46 5.65
N ARG A 147 -16.21 16.29 6.25
CA ARG A 147 -17.24 15.28 6.53
C ARG A 147 -18.27 15.77 7.54
N ARG A 148 -17.83 16.33 8.69
CA ARG A 148 -18.73 16.87 9.72
C ARG A 148 -19.63 17.98 9.17
N ASN A 149 -19.07 18.90 8.39
CA ASN A 149 -19.84 20.00 7.80
C ASN A 149 -20.92 19.50 6.83
N ARG A 150 -20.69 18.39 6.10
CA ARG A 150 -21.70 17.77 5.24
C ARG A 150 -22.75 16.98 6.02
N GLU A 151 -22.38 16.32 7.13
CA GLU A 151 -23.34 15.64 8.00
C GLU A 151 -24.33 16.63 8.64
N CYS A 152 -23.90 17.87 8.92
CA CYS A 152 -24.77 18.95 9.36
C CYS A 152 -25.67 19.54 8.26
N ASP A 153 -25.38 19.30 6.98
CA ASP A 153 -26.24 19.72 5.87
C ASP A 153 -27.46 18.77 5.79
N GLN A 154 -28.61 19.26 6.25
CA GLN A 154 -29.88 18.51 6.29
C GLN A 154 -30.28 17.92 4.93
N ARG A 155 -29.81 18.49 3.81
CA ARG A 155 -30.11 17.99 2.46
C ARG A 155 -29.41 16.66 2.15
N ILE A 156 -28.30 16.40 2.81
CA ILE A 156 -27.39 15.27 2.55
C ILE A 156 -27.42 14.26 3.73
N ALA A 157 -28.08 14.58 4.85
CA ALA A 157 -28.20 13.73 6.04
C ALA A 157 -28.70 12.29 5.77
N ARG A 158 -29.52 12.07 4.73
CA ARG A 158 -29.96 10.72 4.30
C ARG A 158 -28.81 9.81 3.82
N PHE A 159 -27.67 10.40 3.46
CA PHE A 159 -26.46 9.73 3.03
C PHE A 159 -25.41 9.63 4.15
N ALA A 160 -25.76 10.05 5.38
CA ALA A 160 -24.90 9.85 6.54
C ALA A 160 -24.65 8.35 6.76
N LEU A 161 -23.44 8.03 7.22
CA LEU A 161 -23.08 6.65 7.50
C LEU A 161 -23.91 6.10 8.66
N THR A 162 -24.27 4.83 8.58
CA THR A 162 -24.85 4.13 9.73
C THR A 162 -23.84 4.09 10.87
N PRO A 163 -24.26 4.04 12.15
CA PRO A 163 -23.33 3.98 13.29
C PRO A 163 -22.29 2.87 13.17
N ALA A 164 -22.68 1.71 12.62
CA ALA A 164 -21.78 0.59 12.37
C ALA A 164 -20.77 0.89 11.25
N ALA A 165 -21.18 1.56 10.18
CA ALA A 165 -20.28 1.95 9.09
C ALA A 165 -19.32 3.07 9.53
N ASP A 166 -19.80 4.01 10.35
CA ASP A 166 -18.96 5.05 10.96
C ASP A 166 -17.91 4.45 11.90
N PHE A 167 -18.30 3.51 12.77
CA PHE A 167 -17.37 2.79 13.64
C PHE A 167 -16.28 2.08 12.83
N LYS A 168 -16.67 1.30 11.80
CA LYS A 168 -15.71 0.60 10.93
C LYS A 168 -14.76 1.56 10.22
N GLN A 169 -15.27 2.68 9.72
CA GLN A 169 -14.43 3.67 9.06
C GLN A 169 -13.46 4.32 10.05
N LYS A 170 -13.92 4.71 11.24
CA LYS A 170 -13.06 5.29 12.29
C LYS A 170 -11.94 4.34 12.73
N ALA A 171 -12.25 3.06 12.90
CA ALA A 171 -11.26 2.02 13.19
C ALA A 171 -10.24 1.86 12.03
N ALA A 172 -10.72 1.85 10.79
CA ALA A 172 -9.87 1.76 9.60
C ALA A 172 -8.94 2.97 9.46
N LEU A 173 -9.42 4.18 9.78
CA LEU A 173 -8.61 5.41 9.77
C LEU A 173 -7.49 5.35 10.79
N LEU A 174 -7.80 4.94 12.02
CA LEU A 174 -6.81 4.83 13.09
C LEU A 174 -5.75 3.77 12.74
N SER A 175 -6.19 2.64 12.19
CA SER A 175 -5.30 1.57 11.74
C SER A 175 -4.41 2.03 10.57
N ALA A 176 -4.97 2.77 9.60
CA ALA A 176 -4.20 3.33 8.49
C ALA A 176 -3.14 4.33 8.98
N ALA A 177 -3.48 5.19 9.95
CA ALA A 177 -2.53 6.12 10.55
C ALA A 177 -1.39 5.40 11.30
N ALA A 178 -1.71 4.30 12.00
CA ALA A 178 -0.71 3.46 12.66
C ALA A 178 0.21 2.78 11.64
N GLY A 179 -0.32 2.30 10.50
CA GLY A 179 0.48 1.75 9.40
C GLY A 179 1.14 2.78 8.51
N SER A 180 1.43 3.98 9.02
CA SER A 180 2.05 5.05 8.23
C SER A 180 3.56 5.08 8.47
N PRO A 181 4.40 5.16 7.41
CA PRO A 181 5.85 5.12 7.54
C PRO A 181 6.46 6.46 7.97
N THR A 182 5.64 7.50 8.15
CA THR A 182 6.11 8.86 8.43
C THR A 182 6.38 9.06 9.92
N PRO A 183 7.43 9.81 10.32
CA PRO A 183 7.81 9.97 11.74
C PRO A 183 6.72 10.56 12.64
N ASP A 184 5.72 11.24 12.06
CA ASP A 184 4.59 11.87 12.74
C ASP A 184 3.41 10.90 12.98
N TRP A 185 3.59 9.59 12.75
CA TRP A 185 2.54 8.58 12.97
C TRP A 185 1.92 8.67 14.37
N ALA A 186 2.69 8.97 15.42
CA ALA A 186 2.21 9.05 16.80
C ALA A 186 1.20 10.19 16.98
N ALA A 187 1.57 11.40 16.51
CA ALA A 187 0.71 12.57 16.58
C ALA A 187 -0.61 12.38 15.83
N LYS A 188 -0.59 11.66 14.69
CA LYS A 188 -1.79 11.30 13.94
C LYS A 188 -2.69 10.33 14.70
N VAL A 189 -2.11 9.28 15.27
CA VAL A 189 -2.86 8.30 16.07
C VAL A 189 -3.49 8.99 17.29
N GLU A 190 -2.73 9.80 18.01
CA GLU A 190 -3.24 10.57 19.16
C GLU A 190 -4.37 11.52 18.77
N TRP A 191 -4.23 12.23 17.66
CA TRP A 191 -5.28 13.12 17.16
C TRP A 191 -6.56 12.34 16.81
N LEU A 192 -6.45 11.20 16.11
CA LEU A 192 -7.61 10.37 15.75
C LEU A 192 -8.28 9.73 16.98
N GLU A 193 -7.50 9.31 17.98
CA GLU A 193 -8.03 8.82 19.26
C GLU A 193 -8.82 9.92 19.98
N ALA A 194 -8.32 11.17 19.99
CA ALA A 194 -9.03 12.32 20.55
C ALA A 194 -10.34 12.63 19.78
N GLN A 195 -10.44 12.22 18.52
CA GLN A 195 -11.69 12.29 17.74
C GLN A 195 -12.65 11.11 18.00
N GLY A 196 -12.31 10.20 18.91
CA GLY A 196 -13.12 9.04 19.26
C GLY A 196 -12.96 7.85 18.31
N CYS A 197 -11.86 7.78 17.54
CA CYS A 197 -11.56 6.58 16.78
C CYS A 197 -11.17 5.42 17.70
N PRO A 198 -11.82 4.24 17.59
CA PRO A 198 -11.57 3.11 18.49
C PRO A 198 -10.28 2.37 18.12
N ARG A 199 -9.54 1.93 19.14
CA ARG A 199 -8.39 1.03 18.98
C ARG A 199 -8.85 -0.37 18.55
N SER A 200 -8.05 -1.04 17.73
CA SER A 200 -8.31 -2.40 17.24
C SER A 200 -7.01 -3.17 17.00
N SER A 201 -7.09 -4.50 16.83
CA SER A 201 -5.93 -5.32 16.46
C SER A 201 -5.36 -4.97 15.09
N ASP A 202 -6.19 -4.45 14.18
CA ASP A 202 -5.79 -3.92 12.88
C ASP A 202 -4.68 -2.87 12.96
N MET A 203 -4.57 -2.12 14.05
CA MET A 203 -3.47 -1.16 14.25
C MET A 203 -2.12 -1.88 14.29
N VAL A 204 -2.02 -2.95 15.08
CA VAL A 204 -0.80 -3.75 15.22
C VAL A 204 -0.51 -4.49 13.92
N MET A 205 -1.55 -5.03 13.26
CA MET A 205 -1.41 -5.67 11.95
C MET A 205 -0.83 -4.72 10.89
N ARG A 206 -1.37 -3.50 10.80
CA ARG A 206 -0.88 -2.52 9.81
C ARG A 206 0.52 -2.00 10.12
N ALA A 207 0.85 -1.81 11.39
CA ALA A 207 2.21 -1.49 11.82
C ALA A 207 3.19 -2.61 11.45
N ALA A 208 2.83 -3.87 11.68
CA ALA A 208 3.64 -5.04 11.33
C ALA A 208 3.81 -5.22 9.80
N ASN A 209 2.79 -4.86 9.01
CA ASN A 209 2.80 -4.97 7.55
C ASN A 209 3.40 -3.74 6.82
N LEU A 210 4.07 -2.85 7.53
CA LEU A 210 4.73 -1.70 6.91
C LEU A 210 5.77 -2.21 5.89
N PRO A 211 5.88 -1.60 4.69
CA PRO A 211 6.95 -1.93 3.75
C PRO A 211 8.31 -1.42 4.24
N ASP A 212 9.39 -2.16 3.91
CA ASP A 212 10.77 -1.76 4.20
C ASP A 212 11.31 -0.70 3.23
N ASP A 213 10.66 -0.51 2.08
CA ASP A 213 11.16 0.18 0.89
C ASP A 213 10.29 1.35 0.41
N VAL A 214 9.76 2.18 1.31
CA VAL A 214 9.06 3.38 0.84
C VAL A 214 10.03 4.48 0.42
N ALA A 215 10.12 4.66 -0.89
CA ALA A 215 10.55 5.88 -1.57
C ALA A 215 9.81 7.17 -1.11
N ALA A 216 8.92 7.11 -0.11
CA ALA A 216 8.32 8.26 0.55
C ALA A 216 9.27 8.99 1.53
N ALA A 217 10.41 8.38 1.88
CA ALA A 217 11.52 9.10 2.51
C ALA A 217 12.63 9.26 1.46
N GLY A 218 12.71 10.45 0.85
CA GLY A 218 13.87 10.80 0.05
C GLY A 218 15.17 10.58 0.84
N ALA A 219 16.17 10.02 0.16
CA ALA A 219 17.53 9.64 0.59
C ALA A 219 17.74 8.14 0.90
N ALA A 220 18.55 7.53 0.03
CA ALA A 220 19.12 6.19 0.17
C ALA A 220 19.87 6.03 1.51
N GLY A 221 19.67 4.90 2.18
CA GLY A 221 20.49 4.47 3.33
C GLY A 221 19.80 4.35 4.69
N ARG A 222 18.52 3.93 4.77
CA ARG A 222 17.78 3.87 6.06
C ARG A 222 17.07 2.55 6.41
N GLY A 223 17.36 1.42 5.75
CA GLY A 223 16.69 0.13 6.02
C GLY A 223 16.67 -0.28 7.51
N ALA A 224 17.79 -0.12 8.22
CA ALA A 224 17.89 -0.43 9.65
C ALA A 224 17.09 0.56 10.53
N LEU A 225 17.03 1.85 10.15
CA LEU A 225 16.19 2.83 10.86
C LEU A 225 14.71 2.48 10.71
N PHE A 226 14.27 2.00 9.54
CA PHE A 226 12.87 1.59 9.34
C PHE A 226 12.47 0.38 10.18
N GLN A 227 13.33 -0.63 10.30
CA GLN A 227 13.09 -1.76 11.20
C GLN A 227 13.00 -1.30 12.66
N SER A 228 13.92 -0.43 13.09
CA SER A 228 13.88 0.14 14.45
C SER A 228 12.63 0.99 14.70
N CYS A 229 12.15 1.74 13.69
CA CYS A 229 10.92 2.51 13.76
C CYS A 229 9.68 1.61 13.80
N ARG A 230 9.66 0.49 13.07
CA ARG A 230 8.54 -0.47 13.08
C ARG A 230 8.43 -1.17 14.42
N VAL A 231 9.54 -1.68 14.95
CA VAL A 231 9.57 -2.28 16.29
C VAL A 231 9.21 -1.24 17.35
N GLY A 232 9.71 -0.02 17.23
CA GLY A 232 9.35 1.09 18.12
C GLY A 232 7.86 1.44 18.09
N LEU A 233 7.25 1.46 16.90
CA LEU A 233 5.80 1.63 16.73
C LEU A 233 5.01 0.47 17.34
N LEU A 234 5.42 -0.78 17.10
CA LEU A 234 4.78 -1.96 17.70
C LEU A 234 4.84 -1.93 19.23
N ALA A 235 6.00 -1.56 19.78
CA ALA A 235 6.19 -1.38 21.22
C ALA A 235 5.28 -0.27 21.78
N TRP A 236 5.24 0.89 21.12
CA TRP A 236 4.37 2.00 21.51
C TRP A 236 2.88 1.61 21.48
N LEU A 237 2.43 0.87 20.46
CA LEU A 237 1.05 0.37 20.40
C LEU A 237 0.76 -0.62 21.54
N ARG A 238 1.74 -1.45 21.88
CA ARG A 238 1.61 -2.42 22.97
C ARG A 238 1.50 -1.74 24.33
N GLU A 239 2.32 -0.74 24.60
CA GLU A 239 2.27 0.07 25.83
C GLU A 239 0.91 0.75 26.03
N ARG A 240 0.23 1.12 24.93
CA ARG A 240 -1.11 1.72 24.95
C ARG A 240 -2.25 0.72 25.10
N GLY A 241 -1.93 -0.56 25.27
CA GLY A 241 -2.92 -1.63 25.44
C GLY A 241 -3.66 -1.98 24.16
N CYS A 242 -3.11 -1.70 22.97
CA CYS A 242 -3.68 -2.22 21.74
C CYS A 242 -3.62 -3.75 21.77
N ARG A 243 -4.78 -4.38 21.52
CA ARG A 243 -4.87 -5.84 21.41
C ARG A 243 -4.17 -6.28 20.13
N TRP A 244 -3.65 -7.50 20.13
CA TRP A 244 -3.15 -8.17 18.94
C TRP A 244 -3.73 -9.57 18.84
N ASP A 245 -3.62 -10.15 17.65
CA ASP A 245 -3.99 -11.52 17.31
C ASP A 245 -2.92 -12.10 16.35
N CYS A 246 -3.13 -13.32 15.89
CA CYS A 246 -2.21 -13.98 14.95
C CYS A 246 -2.09 -13.27 13.58
N GLY A 247 -3.00 -12.33 13.29
CA GLY A 247 -2.90 -11.47 12.12
C GLY A 247 -1.68 -10.55 12.18
N ALA A 248 -1.23 -10.12 13.37
CA ALA A 248 -0.01 -9.32 13.52
C ALA A 248 1.24 -10.09 13.07
N TYR A 249 1.29 -11.37 13.40
CA TYR A 249 2.38 -12.27 13.00
C TYR A 249 2.37 -12.53 11.48
N SER A 250 1.19 -12.77 10.91
CA SER A 250 1.02 -12.95 9.46
C SER A 250 1.36 -11.68 8.67
N ALA A 251 1.04 -10.51 9.22
CA ALA A 251 1.39 -9.21 8.67
C ALA A 251 2.91 -8.98 8.64
N ALA A 252 3.62 -9.28 9.74
CA ALA A 252 5.07 -9.16 9.79
C ALA A 252 5.77 -10.07 8.76
N ALA A 253 5.26 -11.29 8.57
CA ALA A 253 5.76 -12.22 7.55
C ALA A 253 5.47 -11.72 6.12
N ASN A 254 4.29 -11.12 5.89
CA ASN A 254 3.96 -10.52 4.61
C ASN A 254 4.86 -9.32 4.27
N ALA A 255 5.30 -8.56 5.28
CA ALA A 255 6.26 -7.48 5.11
C ALA A 255 7.72 -7.95 4.97
N GLY A 256 8.01 -9.23 5.23
CA GLY A 256 9.37 -9.76 5.20
C GLY A 256 10.26 -9.28 6.36
N CYS A 257 9.66 -8.88 7.49
CA CYS A 257 10.39 -8.20 8.56
C CYS A 257 10.77 -9.14 9.70
N GLU A 258 11.97 -9.75 9.62
CA GLU A 258 12.50 -10.64 10.66
C GLU A 258 12.51 -9.99 12.05
N ALA A 259 12.93 -8.72 12.15
CA ALA A 259 12.99 -7.99 13.42
C ALA A 259 11.60 -7.85 14.08
N ALA A 260 10.56 -7.62 13.28
CA ALA A 260 9.19 -7.56 13.80
C ALA A 260 8.69 -8.95 14.22
N LEU A 261 9.01 -10.00 13.47
CA LEU A 261 8.67 -11.38 13.83
C LEU A 261 9.32 -11.79 15.15
N GLU A 262 10.62 -11.53 15.31
CA GLU A 262 11.37 -11.83 16.53
C GLU A 262 10.81 -11.07 17.73
N TRP A 263 10.50 -9.78 17.56
CA TRP A 263 9.89 -8.98 18.61
C TRP A 263 8.50 -9.50 18.99
N LEU A 264 7.64 -9.80 18.01
CA LEU A 264 6.30 -10.36 18.25
C LEU A 264 6.37 -11.70 18.98
N ALA A 265 7.33 -12.57 18.61
CA ALA A 265 7.57 -13.83 19.30
C ALA A 265 8.00 -13.60 20.76
N GLN A 266 8.95 -12.69 20.98
CA GLN A 266 9.43 -12.35 22.32
C GLN A 266 8.32 -11.80 23.23
N GLN A 267 7.39 -11.03 22.66
CA GLN A 267 6.26 -10.49 23.42
C GLN A 267 5.09 -11.48 23.60
N GLY A 268 5.19 -12.71 23.08
CA GLY A 268 4.15 -13.72 23.18
C GLY A 268 2.92 -13.44 22.31
N CYS A 269 3.10 -12.79 21.16
CA CYS A 269 2.03 -12.68 20.17
C CYS A 269 1.61 -14.08 19.69
N PRO A 270 0.31 -14.42 19.64
CA PRO A 270 -0.15 -15.70 19.13
C PRO A 270 0.33 -15.91 17.69
N MET A 271 0.90 -17.09 17.38
CA MET A 271 1.34 -17.44 16.03
C MET A 271 0.22 -18.09 15.19
N GLN A 272 -0.86 -18.53 15.84
CA GLN A 272 -2.05 -19.12 15.23
C GLN A 272 -3.30 -18.70 15.99
N SER A 273 -4.47 -18.81 15.36
CA SER A 273 -5.74 -18.62 16.05
C SER A 273 -5.96 -19.75 17.06
N VAL A 274 -6.45 -19.42 18.26
CA VAL A 274 -6.67 -20.39 19.34
C VAL A 274 -8.02 -21.11 19.16
N ASP A 275 -8.98 -20.51 18.45
CA ASP A 275 -10.32 -21.04 18.19
C ASP A 275 -10.86 -20.59 16.81
N PRO A 276 -10.38 -21.14 15.68
CA PRO A 276 -10.90 -20.76 14.37
C PRO A 276 -12.34 -21.29 14.18
N PRO A 277 -13.32 -20.46 13.77
CA PRO A 277 -14.60 -20.97 13.32
C PRO A 277 -14.41 -22.01 12.20
N PRO A 278 -15.27 -23.06 12.12
CA PRO A 278 -15.07 -24.19 11.21
C PRO A 278 -15.05 -23.82 9.72
N TYR A 279 -15.42 -22.58 9.35
CA TYR A 279 -15.44 -22.06 7.99
C TYR A 279 -14.34 -21.04 7.67
N THR A 280 -13.47 -20.67 8.61
CA THR A 280 -12.34 -19.75 8.37
C THR A 280 -11.02 -20.51 8.31
N ALA A 281 -10.90 -21.41 7.33
CA ALA A 281 -9.66 -22.15 7.08
C ALA A 281 -8.45 -21.23 6.81
N GLN A 282 -8.69 -19.95 6.47
CA GLN A 282 -7.66 -18.92 6.33
C GLN A 282 -6.90 -18.57 7.62
N ASP A 283 -7.43 -18.89 8.81
CA ASP A 283 -6.78 -18.59 10.11
C ASP A 283 -6.27 -19.85 10.83
N SER A 284 -6.38 -21.01 10.16
CA SER A 284 -5.68 -22.22 10.55
C SER A 284 -4.17 -21.94 10.45
N GLY A 285 -3.38 -22.38 11.42
CA GLY A 285 -1.95 -22.06 11.49
C GLY A 285 -1.19 -22.22 10.16
N GLY A 286 -0.04 -21.56 10.06
CA GLY A 286 0.84 -21.67 8.88
C GLY A 286 0.66 -20.59 7.81
N VAL A 287 -0.32 -19.70 7.94
CA VAL A 287 -0.49 -18.50 7.08
C VAL A 287 0.80 -17.68 6.91
N PRO A 288 1.62 -17.43 7.95
CA PRO A 288 2.88 -16.72 7.78
C PRO A 288 3.81 -17.35 6.74
N TYR A 289 3.86 -18.69 6.66
CA TYR A 289 4.65 -19.38 5.63
C TYR A 289 4.08 -19.12 4.24
N ILE A 290 2.76 -19.20 4.06
CA ILE A 290 2.12 -18.94 2.77
C ILE A 290 2.45 -17.52 2.28
N LYS A 291 2.44 -16.52 3.17
CA LYS A 291 2.80 -15.12 2.86
C LYS A 291 4.26 -14.97 2.44
N ALA A 292 5.19 -15.51 3.23
CA ALA A 292 6.61 -15.53 2.87
C ALA A 292 6.82 -16.24 1.52
N CYS A 293 6.05 -17.31 1.28
CA CYS A 293 6.14 -18.09 0.07
C CYS A 293 5.68 -17.37 -1.19
N ALA A 294 4.53 -16.69 -1.11
CA ALA A 294 4.03 -15.86 -2.18
C ALA A 294 5.01 -14.71 -2.53
N ASN A 295 5.76 -14.21 -1.56
CA ASN A 295 6.79 -13.19 -1.80
C ASN A 295 8.12 -13.76 -2.33
N GLY A 296 8.28 -15.09 -2.37
CA GLY A 296 9.55 -15.73 -2.67
C GLY A 296 10.64 -15.49 -1.61
N ASP A 297 10.23 -15.13 -0.38
CA ASP A 297 11.13 -14.70 0.68
C ASP A 297 11.56 -15.88 1.57
N LEU A 298 12.66 -16.53 1.16
CA LEU A 298 13.26 -17.64 1.91
C LEU A 298 13.85 -17.22 3.25
N ALA A 299 14.30 -15.97 3.41
CA ALA A 299 14.86 -15.49 4.66
C ALA A 299 13.77 -15.42 5.73
N THR A 300 12.63 -14.82 5.38
CA THR A 300 11.46 -14.78 6.25
C THR A 300 10.94 -16.18 6.55
N ALA A 301 10.87 -17.07 5.55
CA ALA A 301 10.42 -18.45 5.78
C ALA A 301 11.32 -19.20 6.79
N ARG A 302 12.65 -19.05 6.69
CA ARG A 302 13.60 -19.60 7.67
C ARG A 302 13.46 -18.98 9.05
N CYS A 303 13.23 -17.68 9.13
CA CYS A 303 12.95 -16.98 10.38
C CYS A 303 11.70 -17.58 11.07
N LEU A 304 10.62 -17.82 10.32
CA LEU A 304 9.41 -18.45 10.84
C LEU A 304 9.67 -19.85 11.41
N ARG A 305 10.50 -20.68 10.73
CA ARG A 305 10.91 -22.00 11.28
C ARG A 305 11.71 -21.85 12.56
N ARG A 306 12.72 -20.96 12.58
CA ARG A 306 13.57 -20.69 13.75
C ARG A 306 12.74 -20.28 14.97
N LEU A 307 11.68 -19.51 14.75
CA LEU A 307 10.75 -19.06 15.79
C LEU A 307 9.70 -20.11 16.19
N GLY A 308 9.69 -21.29 15.55
CA GLY A 308 8.78 -22.38 15.91
C GLY A 308 7.34 -22.17 15.46
N VAL A 309 7.09 -21.37 14.42
CA VAL A 309 5.74 -21.12 13.92
C VAL A 309 5.11 -22.42 13.43
N PRO A 310 3.90 -22.79 13.89
CA PRO A 310 3.26 -24.05 13.53
C PRO A 310 2.88 -24.08 12.05
N TRP A 311 2.99 -25.26 11.44
CA TRP A 311 2.54 -25.50 10.06
C TRP A 311 1.01 -25.46 9.90
N GLY A 312 0.25 -25.64 10.99
CA GLY A 312 -1.20 -25.79 10.94
C GLY A 312 -1.66 -27.15 10.42
N PRO A 313 -2.90 -27.24 9.88
CA PRO A 313 -3.43 -28.49 9.33
C PRO A 313 -2.58 -29.03 8.19
N ALA A 314 -2.48 -30.36 8.10
CA ALA A 314 -1.71 -31.01 7.05
C ALA A 314 -2.18 -30.60 5.66
N GLY A 315 -1.23 -30.36 4.75
CA GLY A 315 -1.49 -29.92 3.38
C GLY A 315 -1.78 -28.42 3.22
N SER A 316 -2.20 -27.70 4.27
CA SER A 316 -2.64 -26.30 4.16
C SER A 316 -1.54 -25.37 3.65
N VAL A 317 -0.35 -25.41 4.25
CA VAL A 317 0.77 -24.53 3.87
C VAL A 317 1.30 -24.85 2.48
N PHE A 318 1.53 -26.13 2.17
CA PHE A 318 2.09 -26.52 0.88
C PHE A 318 1.12 -26.22 -0.26
N LEU A 319 -0.16 -26.61 -0.13
CA LEU A 319 -1.18 -26.31 -1.12
C LEU A 319 -1.36 -24.80 -1.29
N GLY A 320 -1.39 -24.06 -0.19
CA GLY A 320 -1.52 -22.60 -0.22
C GLY A 320 -0.36 -21.89 -0.91
N ALA A 321 0.87 -22.33 -0.65
CA ALA A 321 2.06 -21.81 -1.31
C ALA A 321 2.09 -22.16 -2.80
N ALA A 322 1.71 -23.39 -3.17
CA ALA A 322 1.75 -23.86 -4.55
C ALA A 322 0.63 -23.25 -5.42
N LYS A 323 -0.59 -23.12 -4.89
CA LYS A 323 -1.76 -22.59 -5.58
C LYS A 323 -1.80 -21.06 -5.59
N GLY A 324 -1.22 -20.43 -4.55
CA GLY A 324 -1.54 -19.05 -4.20
C GLY A 324 -2.99 -18.93 -3.69
N TYR A 325 -3.30 -17.80 -3.04
CA TYR A 325 -4.66 -17.50 -2.58
C TYR A 325 -5.07 -16.09 -3.00
N GLY A 326 -6.18 -15.99 -3.74
CA GLY A 326 -6.76 -14.72 -4.17
C GLY A 326 -5.81 -13.91 -5.05
N TYR A 327 -5.16 -12.90 -4.45
CA TYR A 327 -4.19 -12.01 -5.12
C TYR A 327 -2.72 -12.40 -4.88
N LEU A 328 -2.45 -13.39 -4.04
CA LEU A 328 -1.09 -13.86 -3.77
C LEU A 328 -0.63 -14.77 -4.92
N PRO A 329 0.55 -14.53 -5.51
CA PRO A 329 1.11 -15.42 -6.53
C PRO A 329 1.50 -16.77 -5.94
N ASN A 330 1.73 -17.74 -6.83
CA ASN A 330 2.34 -19.01 -6.51
C ASN A 330 3.80 -18.82 -6.06
N ALA A 331 4.23 -19.64 -5.11
CA ALA A 331 5.60 -19.63 -4.59
C ALA A 331 6.58 -20.26 -5.59
N PRO A 332 7.83 -19.78 -5.69
CA PRO A 332 8.82 -20.39 -6.59
C PRO A 332 9.23 -21.81 -6.15
N LEU A 333 9.58 -22.69 -7.11
CA LEU A 333 9.89 -24.11 -6.85
C LEU A 333 10.98 -24.34 -5.78
N PRO A 334 12.09 -23.57 -5.74
CA PRO A 334 13.11 -23.74 -4.70
C PRO A 334 12.53 -23.60 -3.29
N LEU A 335 11.53 -22.74 -3.13
CA LEU A 335 10.90 -22.50 -1.85
C LEU A 335 9.92 -23.62 -1.47
N LEU A 336 9.16 -24.13 -2.44
CA LEU A 336 8.33 -25.33 -2.25
C LEU A 336 9.18 -26.55 -1.88
N ARG A 337 10.35 -26.72 -2.51
CA ARG A 337 11.31 -27.77 -2.17
C ARG A 337 11.80 -27.61 -0.72
N TRP A 338 12.18 -26.39 -0.33
CA TRP A 338 12.61 -26.11 1.03
C TRP A 338 11.51 -26.43 2.07
N LEU A 339 10.23 -26.14 1.80
CA LEU A 339 9.13 -26.53 2.70
C LEU A 339 9.10 -28.04 2.97
N LEU A 340 9.31 -28.87 1.93
CA LEU A 340 9.33 -30.32 2.05
C LEU A 340 10.53 -30.81 2.87
N GLU A 341 11.70 -30.20 2.65
CA GLU A 341 12.95 -30.51 3.37
C GLU A 341 12.84 -30.18 4.87
N GLU A 342 12.14 -29.10 5.23
CA GLU A 342 11.85 -28.72 6.62
C GLU A 342 10.71 -29.53 7.28
N GLY A 343 10.16 -30.51 6.56
CA GLY A 343 9.12 -31.39 7.05
C GLY A 343 7.73 -30.74 7.13
N CYS A 344 7.40 -29.83 6.21
CA CYS A 344 6.04 -29.33 6.04
C CYS A 344 5.08 -30.52 5.82
N PRO A 345 4.03 -30.70 6.63
CA PRO A 345 3.05 -31.77 6.44
C PRO A 345 2.29 -31.58 5.13
N VAL A 346 2.33 -32.58 4.26
CA VAL A 346 1.65 -32.58 2.96
C VAL A 346 0.56 -33.65 2.96
N ASP A 347 -0.65 -33.25 2.57
CA ASP A 347 -1.70 -34.15 2.13
C ASP A 347 -1.61 -34.26 0.60
N TYR A 348 -1.00 -35.36 0.13
CA TYR A 348 -0.71 -35.55 -1.29
C TYR A 348 -1.99 -35.65 -2.12
N GLU A 349 -3.02 -36.33 -1.60
CA GLU A 349 -4.30 -36.49 -2.30
C GLU A 349 -5.03 -35.15 -2.43
N ALA A 350 -5.08 -34.36 -1.34
CA ALA A 350 -5.70 -33.04 -1.36
C ALA A 350 -4.95 -32.07 -2.30
N VAL A 351 -3.62 -32.14 -2.35
CA VAL A 351 -2.83 -31.32 -3.26
C VAL A 351 -3.04 -31.73 -4.70
N GLU A 352 -3.04 -33.03 -5.02
CA GLU A 352 -3.32 -33.53 -6.37
C GLU A 352 -4.72 -33.12 -6.84
N ALA A 353 -5.75 -33.35 -6.02
CA ALA A 353 -7.12 -32.95 -6.34
C ALA A 353 -7.25 -31.43 -6.54
N GLY A 354 -6.65 -30.64 -5.64
CA GLY A 354 -6.70 -29.17 -5.71
C GLY A 354 -5.95 -28.56 -6.89
N MET A 355 -5.05 -29.31 -7.53
CA MET A 355 -4.30 -28.93 -8.72
C MET A 355 -4.98 -29.38 -10.03
N VAL A 356 -5.84 -30.41 -9.99
CA VAL A 356 -6.59 -30.92 -11.17
C VAL A 356 -7.70 -29.97 -11.62
N GLU A 357 -8.29 -29.18 -10.72
CA GLU A 357 -9.33 -28.18 -11.04
C GLU A 357 -8.86 -27.00 -11.92
N TRP A 358 -7.56 -26.93 -12.26
CA TRP A 358 -7.03 -25.89 -13.14
C TRP A 358 -7.27 -26.23 -14.61
N ASP A 359 -8.31 -25.64 -15.18
CA ASP A 359 -8.66 -25.75 -16.60
C ASP A 359 -7.47 -25.27 -17.46
N GLY A 360 -6.72 -26.21 -18.05
CA GLY A 360 -5.59 -25.95 -18.95
C GLY A 360 -4.16 -26.18 -18.42
N ARG A 361 -3.94 -27.00 -17.37
CA ARG A 361 -2.62 -27.46 -16.84
C ARG A 361 -1.42 -26.62 -17.29
N PRO A 362 -1.16 -25.45 -16.70
CA PRO A 362 0.07 -24.73 -16.98
C PRO A 362 1.29 -25.58 -16.59
N PRO A 363 2.46 -25.45 -17.27
CA PRO A 363 3.66 -26.23 -17.01
C PRO A 363 4.07 -26.30 -15.52
N TRP A 364 3.80 -25.22 -14.80
CA TRP A 364 3.98 -25.08 -13.36
C TRP A 364 3.37 -26.23 -12.53
N THR A 365 2.17 -26.70 -12.89
CA THR A 365 1.45 -27.72 -12.13
C THR A 365 2.18 -29.06 -12.18
N GLU A 366 2.70 -29.41 -13.37
CA GLU A 366 3.48 -30.64 -13.55
C GLU A 366 4.81 -30.58 -12.81
N GLU A 367 5.45 -29.41 -12.73
CA GLU A 367 6.67 -29.21 -11.96
C GLU A 367 6.45 -29.43 -10.45
N VAL A 368 5.34 -28.91 -9.91
CA VAL A 368 4.97 -29.11 -8.50
C VAL A 368 4.63 -30.59 -8.22
N LEU A 369 3.87 -31.24 -9.10
CA LEU A 369 3.56 -32.67 -8.96
C LEU A 369 4.83 -33.54 -9.08
N ALA A 370 5.75 -33.20 -9.98
CA ALA A 370 7.03 -33.90 -10.10
C ALA A 370 7.87 -33.76 -8.82
N LEU A 371 7.90 -32.56 -8.22
CA LEU A 371 8.56 -32.31 -6.93
C LEU A 371 7.97 -33.18 -5.81
N LEU A 372 6.63 -33.31 -5.75
CA LEU A 372 5.96 -34.15 -4.75
C LEU A 372 6.28 -35.64 -4.93
N ARG A 373 6.26 -36.15 -6.16
CA ARG A 373 6.63 -37.53 -6.48
C ARG A 373 8.08 -37.83 -6.08
N GLU A 374 9.00 -36.90 -6.39
CA GLU A 374 10.40 -36.99 -5.99
C GLU A 374 10.55 -37.08 -4.46
N HIS A 375 9.86 -36.20 -3.72
CA HIS A 375 9.93 -36.19 -2.26
C HIS A 375 9.32 -37.44 -1.63
N LEU A 376 8.18 -37.91 -2.15
CA LEU A 376 7.53 -39.15 -1.68
C LEU A 376 8.45 -40.36 -1.89
N GLY A 377 9.08 -40.48 -3.06
CA GLY A 377 10.04 -41.54 -3.36
C GLY A 377 11.24 -41.54 -2.40
N ARG A 378 11.77 -40.36 -2.04
CA ARG A 378 12.86 -40.23 -1.07
C ARG A 378 12.47 -40.60 0.38
N ARG A 379 11.18 -40.51 0.75
CA ARG A 379 10.70 -40.90 2.09
C ARG A 379 10.41 -42.39 2.24
N GLN A 380 10.19 -43.08 1.12
CA GLN A 380 9.83 -44.51 1.08
C GLN A 380 11.06 -45.42 0.84
N ALA A 381 12.16 -44.86 0.34
CA ALA A 381 13.47 -45.49 0.25
C ALA A 381 14.25 -45.34 1.58
#